data_AF-A0AAQ3WCG3-F1
#
_entry.id   AF-A0AAQ3WCG3-F1
#
_cell.length_a   1.000
_cell.length_b   1.000
_cell.length_c   1.000
_cell.angle_alpha   90.00
_cell.angle_beta   90.00
_cell.angle_gamma   90.00
#
_symmetry.space_group_name_H-M   'P 1'
#
loop_
_entity.id
_entity.type
_entity.pdbx_description
1 polymer ?
#
loop_
_entity_poly.entity_id
_entity_poly.type
_entity_poly.pdbx_seq_one_letter_code
_entity_poly.pdbx_strand_id
1 'polypeptide(L)'
;MNGSGIDLSIGGESYSDVISSLQQKITFESSLKEPNSATVTLYKIQLEQYQKLEKKRMQKIALQAKCVSVFTPLKEEAAQMQNKIKTEQFDLGRSVETFVQNAPDMVKGQAGTSFSHEVSVMRNSVIEASGMCEAVT
;
A
#
# COMPACT_ATOMS: atom_id res chain seq x y z
N MET A 1 -8.01 7.87 -15.46
CA MET A 1 -6.66 7.96 -16.07
C MET A 1 -5.66 8.27 -14.98
N ASN A 2 -4.54 7.53 -14.98
CA ASN A 2 -3.30 7.69 -14.20
C ASN A 2 -3.49 7.64 -12.68
N GLY A 3 -3.32 6.49 -12.03
CA GLY A 3 -2.05 5.77 -12.00
C GLY A 3 -1.30 6.26 -10.76
N SER A 4 -1.73 5.81 -9.58
CA SER A 4 -0.91 5.90 -8.37
C SER A 4 0.23 4.89 -8.55
N GLY A 5 1.13 5.20 -9.49
CA GLY A 5 2.46 4.64 -9.51
C GLY A 5 2.98 4.89 -8.11
N ILE A 6 3.21 3.80 -7.38
CA ILE A 6 4.08 3.87 -6.22
C ILE A 6 5.39 4.34 -6.83
N ASP A 7 5.61 5.66 -6.78
CA ASP A 7 6.85 6.28 -7.19
C ASP A 7 7.87 5.84 -6.14
N LEU A 8 8.39 4.64 -6.35
CA LEU A 8 9.58 4.16 -5.71
C LEU A 8 10.72 4.96 -6.35
N SER A 9 10.75 6.28 -6.12
CA SER A 9 12.00 7.01 -6.18
C SER A 9 12.91 6.26 -5.22
N ILE A 10 13.83 5.48 -5.78
CA ILE A 10 14.74 4.57 -5.07
C ILE A 10 15.71 5.49 -4.31
N GLY A 11 15.20 6.09 -3.24
CA GLY A 11 15.74 7.28 -2.60
C GLY A 11 16.97 6.94 -1.79
N GLY A 12 18.11 6.96 -2.46
CA GLY A 12 19.43 6.99 -1.87
C GLY A 12 20.46 7.17 -2.97
N GLU A 13 21.39 8.10 -2.78
CA GLU A 13 22.55 8.26 -3.64
C GLU A 13 23.25 6.90 -3.79
N SER A 14 23.48 6.47 -5.02
CA SER A 14 24.26 5.27 -5.32
C SER A 14 25.72 5.55 -4.96
N TYR A 15 26.37 4.63 -4.24
CA TYR A 15 27.79 4.76 -3.95
C TYR A 15 28.67 4.08 -5.01
N SER A 16 28.08 3.54 -6.08
CA SER A 16 28.80 2.81 -7.13
C SER A 16 29.92 3.65 -7.75
N ASP A 17 29.63 4.91 -8.12
CA ASP A 17 30.63 5.78 -8.75
C ASP A 17 31.78 6.12 -7.80
N VAL A 18 31.46 6.32 -6.51
CA VAL A 18 32.46 6.56 -5.46
C VAL A 18 33.34 5.33 -5.26
N ILE A 19 32.75 4.13 -5.23
CA ILE A 19 33.45 2.85 -5.12
C ILE A 19 34.38 2.65 -6.32
N SER A 20 33.88 2.84 -7.54
CA SER A 20 34.68 2.69 -8.77
C SER A 20 35.83 3.72 -8.82
N SER A 21 35.56 4.97 -8.46
CA SER A 21 36.60 6.01 -8.34
C SER A 21 37.67 5.63 -7.30
N LEU A 22 37.28 5.14 -6.12
CA LEU A 22 38.23 4.71 -5.08
C LEU A 22 39.09 3.53 -5.54
N GLN A 23 38.50 2.56 -6.24
CA GLN A 23 39.25 1.44 -6.84
C GLN A 23 40.27 1.92 -7.86
N GLN A 24 39.89 2.86 -8.75
CA GLN A 24 40.82 3.46 -9.71
C GLN A 24 41.96 4.21 -9.01
N LYS A 25 41.66 4.99 -7.96
CA LYS A 25 42.67 5.71 -7.17
C LYS A 25 43.64 4.76 -6.48
N ILE A 26 43.15 3.65 -5.90
CA ILE A 26 43.99 2.62 -5.30
C ILE A 26 44.93 1.99 -6.34
N THR A 27 44.38 1.60 -7.49
CA THR A 27 45.17 1.00 -8.58
C THR A 27 46.22 1.97 -9.09
N PHE A 28 45.85 3.23 -9.32
CA PHE A 28 46.76 4.27 -9.76
C PHE A 28 47.90 4.47 -8.76
N GLU A 29 47.60 4.72 -7.49
CA GLU A 29 48.60 5.01 -6.46
C GLU A 29 49.52 3.80 -6.22
N SER A 30 48.99 2.58 -6.30
CA SER A 30 49.78 1.35 -6.17
C SER A 30 50.68 1.08 -7.38
N SER A 31 50.41 1.69 -8.53
CA SER A 31 51.20 1.53 -9.77
C SER A 31 52.36 2.51 -9.89
N LEU A 32 52.44 3.50 -8.99
CA LEU A 32 53.54 4.47 -8.98
C LEU A 32 54.87 3.78 -8.62
N LYS A 33 55.96 4.35 -9.14
CA LYS A 33 57.33 3.86 -8.87
C LYS A 33 57.65 3.85 -7.36
N GLU A 34 57.10 4.81 -6.62
CA GLU A 34 57.15 4.90 -5.16
C GLU A 34 55.73 5.10 -4.62
N PRO A 35 55.01 4.02 -4.29
CA PRO A 35 53.64 4.12 -3.80
C PRO A 35 53.56 4.81 -2.43
N ASN A 36 52.62 5.74 -2.26
CA ASN A 36 52.32 6.28 -0.95
C ASN A 36 51.41 5.31 -0.16
N SER A 37 52.03 4.49 0.70
CA SER A 37 51.34 3.45 1.47
C SER A 37 50.24 4.01 2.40
N ALA A 38 50.43 5.21 2.96
CA ALA A 38 49.42 5.86 3.79
C ALA A 38 48.18 6.25 2.97
N THR A 39 48.39 6.81 1.77
CA THR A 39 47.31 7.19 0.85
C THR A 39 46.54 5.97 0.35
N VAL A 40 47.24 4.89 -0.04
CA VAL A 40 46.62 3.62 -0.43
C VAL A 40 45.78 3.04 0.72
N THR A 41 46.30 3.09 1.95
CA THR A 41 45.60 2.59 3.14
C THR A 41 44.33 3.39 3.41
N LEU A 42 44.39 4.72 3.34
CA LEU A 42 43.21 5.58 3.52
C LEU A 42 42.14 5.30 2.46
N TYR A 43 42.52 5.15 1.19
CA TYR A 43 41.55 4.81 0.14
C TYR A 43 40.93 3.43 0.34
N LYS A 44 41.68 2.44 0.83
CA LYS A 44 41.14 1.11 1.17
C LYS A 44 40.12 1.18 2.32
N ILE A 45 40.41 1.95 3.37
CA ILE A 45 39.47 2.16 4.49
C ILE A 45 38.18 2.81 3.98
N GLN A 46 38.28 3.85 3.14
CA GLN A 46 37.11 4.50 2.55
C GLN A 46 36.32 3.54 1.65
N LEU A 47 37.00 2.74 0.82
CA LEU A 47 36.38 1.76 -0.06
C LEU A 47 35.53 0.76 0.74
N GLU A 48 36.07 0.21 1.83
CA GLU A 48 35.33 -0.71 2.69
C GLU A 48 34.08 -0.07 3.31
N GLN A 49 34.18 1.20 3.73
CA GLN A 49 33.05 1.93 4.29
C GLN A 49 31.92 2.09 3.25
N TYR A 50 32.26 2.55 2.04
CA TYR A 50 31.28 2.73 0.98
C TYR A 50 30.68 1.40 0.48
N GLN A 51 31.48 0.32 0.42
CA GLN A 51 30.96 -1.02 0.10
C GLN A 51 29.95 -1.51 1.15
N LYS A 52 30.18 -1.24 2.44
CA LYS A 52 29.22 -1.57 3.51
C LYS A 52 27.93 -0.77 3.38
N LEU A 53 28.02 0.52 3.04
CA LEU A 53 26.85 1.37 2.81
C LEU A 53 26.04 0.91 1.59
N GLU A 54 26.71 0.60 0.48
CA GLU A 54 26.06 0.11 -0.74
C GLU A 54 25.37 -1.23 -0.51
N LYS A 55 25.99 -2.16 0.25
CA LYS A 55 25.35 -3.42 0.64
C LYS A 55 24.06 -3.19 1.43
N LYS A 56 24.06 -2.27 2.41
CA LYS A 56 22.86 -1.92 3.19
C LYS A 56 21.78 -1.29 2.30
N ARG A 57 22.16 -0.43 1.35
CA ARG A 57 21.25 0.16 0.37
C ARG A 57 20.56 -0.92 -0.47
N MET A 58 21.32 -1.87 -1.01
CA MET A 58 20.78 -2.99 -1.78
C MET A 58 19.84 -3.88 -0.96
N GLN A 59 20.15 -4.14 0.30
CA GLN A 59 19.25 -4.87 1.21
C GLN A 59 17.95 -4.12 1.46
N LYS A 60 18.00 -2.79 1.66
CA LYS A 60 16.81 -1.95 1.82
C LYS A 60 15.93 -1.99 0.58
N ILE A 61 16.52 -1.86 -0.61
CA ILE A 61 15.80 -1.95 -1.89
C ILE A 61 15.12 -3.30 -2.05
N ALA A 62 15.83 -4.40 -1.79
CA ALA A 62 15.27 -5.74 -1.88
C ALA A 62 14.11 -5.94 -0.89
N LEU A 63 14.21 -5.41 0.33
CA LEU A 63 13.13 -5.46 1.31
C LEU A 63 11.91 -4.65 0.86
N GLN A 64 12.12 -3.43 0.36
CA GLN A 64 11.04 -2.59 -0.17
C GLN A 64 10.32 -3.27 -1.34
N ALA A 65 11.06 -3.86 -2.28
CA ALA A 65 10.47 -4.61 -3.38
C ALA A 65 9.60 -5.79 -2.89
N LYS A 66 10.07 -6.53 -1.87
CA LYS A 66 9.29 -7.60 -1.23
C LYS A 66 8.03 -7.07 -0.53
N CYS A 67 8.12 -5.95 0.17
CA CYS A 67 6.96 -5.33 0.81
C CYS A 67 5.92 -4.91 -0.23
N VAL A 68 6.34 -4.30 -1.35
CA VAL A 68 5.45 -3.90 -2.44
C VAL A 68 4.79 -5.10 -3.11
N SER A 69 5.53 -6.20 -3.33
CA SER A 69 4.95 -7.41 -3.93
C SER A 69 3.90 -8.08 -3.05
N VAL A 70 3.98 -7.93 -1.73
CA VAL A 70 2.97 -8.45 -0.79
C VAL A 70 1.82 -7.47 -0.60
N PHE A 71 2.10 -6.17 -0.52
CA PHE A 71 1.10 -5.15 -0.25
C PHE A 71 0.16 -4.91 -1.44
N THR A 72 0.66 -4.99 -2.67
CA THR A 72 -0.15 -4.68 -3.87
C THR A 72 -1.33 -5.65 -4.04
N PRO A 73 -1.15 -6.99 -3.95
CA PRO A 73 -2.27 -7.92 -4.00
C PRO A 73 -3.28 -7.70 -2.86
N LEU A 74 -2.80 -7.49 -1.63
CA LEU A 74 -3.68 -7.25 -0.48
C LEU A 74 -4.52 -5.97 -0.64
N LYS A 75 -3.96 -4.92 -1.23
CA LYS A 75 -4.70 -3.69 -1.55
C LYS A 75 -5.80 -3.95 -2.58
N GLU A 76 -5.51 -4.74 -3.60
CA GLU A 76 -6.48 -5.12 -4.63
C GLU A 76 -7.59 -6.01 -4.06
N GLU A 77 -7.25 -7.00 -3.24
CA GLU A 77 -8.20 -7.86 -2.54
C GLU A 77 -9.11 -7.06 -1.61
N ALA A 78 -8.57 -6.13 -0.84
CA ALA A 78 -9.35 -5.24 0.02
C ALA A 78 -10.34 -4.38 -0.79
N ALA A 79 -9.90 -3.82 -1.92
CA ALA A 79 -10.77 -3.03 -2.81
C ALA A 79 -11.87 -3.89 -3.45
N GLN A 80 -11.56 -5.12 -3.88
CA GLN A 80 -12.54 -6.07 -4.40
C GLN A 80 -13.56 -6.46 -3.34
N MET A 81 -13.12 -6.73 -2.11
CA MET A 81 -14.00 -7.06 -0.99
C MET A 81 -14.90 -5.89 -0.62
N GLN A 82 -14.38 -4.66 -0.60
CA GLN A 82 -15.19 -3.45 -0.39
C GLN A 82 -16.28 -3.29 -1.46
N ASN A 83 -15.94 -3.50 -2.74
CA ASN A 83 -16.92 -3.45 -3.83
C ASN A 83 -17.97 -4.56 -3.72
N LYS A 84 -17.55 -5.77 -3.32
CA LYS A 84 -18.47 -6.89 -3.11
C LYS A 84 -19.46 -6.59 -1.99
N ILE A 85 -18.98 -6.08 -0.85
CA ILE A 85 -19.83 -5.66 0.27
C ILE A 85 -20.81 -4.57 -0.16
N LYS A 86 -20.35 -3.54 -0.89
CA LYS A 86 -21.22 -2.47 -1.40
C LYS A 86 -22.32 -3.01 -2.33
N THR A 87 -21.98 -3.98 -3.19
CA THR A 87 -22.94 -4.60 -4.11
C THR A 87 -23.97 -5.43 -3.35
N GLU A 88 -23.52 -6.28 -2.41
CA GLU A 88 -24.41 -7.09 -1.58
C GLU A 88 -25.31 -6.23 -0.69
N GLN A 89 -24.79 -5.13 -0.12
CA GLN A 89 -25.60 -4.16 0.63
C GLN A 89 -26.65 -3.48 -0.25
N PHE A 90 -26.30 -3.12 -1.49
CA PHE A 90 -27.25 -2.53 -2.44
C PHE A 90 -28.37 -3.50 -2.81
N ASP A 91 -28.03 -4.76 -3.12
CA ASP A 91 -29.01 -5.81 -3.46
C ASP A 91 -29.93 -6.14 -2.27
N LEU A 92 -29.35 -6.25 -1.07
CA LEU A 92 -30.12 -6.46 0.17
C LEU A 92 -31.07 -5.28 0.42
N GLY A 93 -30.59 -4.05 0.25
CA GLY A 93 -31.40 -2.83 0.39
C GLY A 93 -32.58 -2.79 -0.59
N ARG A 94 -32.36 -3.21 -1.84
CA ARG A 94 -33.42 -3.31 -2.86
C ARG A 94 -34.45 -4.39 -2.55
N SER A 95 -34.00 -5.54 -2.02
CA SER A 95 -34.88 -6.63 -1.61
C SER A 95 -35.77 -6.22 -0.43
N VAL A 96 -35.20 -5.54 0.58
CA VAL A 96 -35.95 -4.96 1.71
C VAL A 96 -36.94 -3.91 1.23
N GLU A 97 -36.56 -3.03 0.30
CA GLU A 97 -37.45 -2.01 -0.27
C GLU A 97 -38.64 -2.63 -1.02
N THR A 98 -38.38 -3.70 -1.79
CA THR A 98 -39.44 -4.46 -2.48
C THR A 98 -40.38 -5.11 -1.47
N PHE A 99 -39.86 -5.67 -0.38
CA PHE A 99 -40.66 -6.27 0.67
C PHE A 99 -41.51 -5.23 1.43
N VAL A 100 -40.93 -4.08 1.78
CA VAL A 100 -41.63 -2.96 2.45
C VAL A 100 -42.75 -2.39 1.60
N GLN A 101 -42.52 -2.24 0.29
CA GLN A 101 -43.54 -1.74 -0.66
C GLN A 101 -44.72 -2.70 -0.79
N ASN A 102 -44.48 -4.01 -0.74
CA ASN A 102 -45.53 -5.03 -0.88
C ASN A 102 -46.17 -5.46 0.47
N ALA A 103 -45.61 -5.02 1.60
CA ALA A 103 -46.11 -5.36 2.94
C ALA A 103 -47.60 -5.02 3.19
N PRO A 104 -48.16 -3.88 2.71
CA PRO A 104 -49.58 -3.56 2.88
C PRO A 104 -50.53 -4.53 2.17
N ASP A 105 -50.07 -5.17 1.08
CA ASP A 105 -50.83 -6.15 0.32
C ASP A 105 -50.71 -7.55 0.96
N MET A 106 -49.59 -7.83 1.63
CA MET A 106 -49.35 -9.10 2.35
C MET A 106 -50.02 -9.17 3.71
N VAL A 107 -50.11 -8.04 4.42
CA VAL A 107 -50.77 -7.92 5.73
C VAL A 107 -51.79 -6.80 5.65
N LYS A 108 -53.07 -7.15 5.56
CA LYS A 108 -54.13 -6.15 5.39
C LYS A 108 -54.38 -5.36 6.68
N GLY A 109 -54.71 -4.08 6.51
CA GLY A 109 -55.12 -3.20 7.61
C GLY A 109 -53.94 -2.63 8.40
N GLN A 110 -54.25 -2.12 9.59
CA GLN A 110 -53.33 -1.28 10.39
C GLN A 110 -52.00 -1.98 10.74
N ALA A 111 -52.02 -3.31 10.86
CA ALA A 111 -50.84 -4.14 11.13
C ALA A 111 -49.80 -4.12 9.97
N GLY A 112 -50.25 -4.12 8.71
CA GLY A 112 -49.32 -4.07 7.57
C GLY A 112 -48.67 -2.71 7.40
N THR A 113 -49.42 -1.63 7.68
CA THR A 113 -48.86 -0.27 7.73
C THR A 113 -47.85 -0.09 8.85
N SER A 114 -48.11 -0.60 10.06
CA SER A 114 -47.13 -0.55 11.17
C SER A 114 -45.88 -1.36 10.86
N PHE A 115 -46.04 -2.54 10.28
CA PHE A 115 -44.90 -3.38 9.89
C PHE A 115 -44.04 -2.73 8.78
N SER A 116 -44.66 -2.17 7.75
CA SER A 116 -43.95 -1.42 6.69
C SER A 116 -43.17 -0.23 7.27
N HIS A 117 -43.76 0.49 8.24
CA HIS A 117 -43.10 1.58 8.94
C HIS A 117 -41.89 1.11 9.76
N GLU A 118 -42.02 0.06 10.57
CA GLU A 118 -40.92 -0.45 11.40
C GLU A 118 -39.74 -0.96 10.57
N VAL A 119 -40.00 -1.66 9.47
CA VAL A 119 -38.93 -2.12 8.56
C VAL A 119 -38.25 -0.93 7.86
N SER A 120 -38.99 0.14 7.53
CA SER A 120 -38.42 1.38 6.99
C SER A 120 -37.51 2.11 7.99
N VAL A 121 -37.91 2.16 9.26
CA VAL A 121 -37.08 2.74 10.34
C VAL A 121 -35.80 1.92 10.52
N MET A 122 -35.92 0.59 10.56
CA MET A 122 -34.76 -0.31 10.66
C MET A 122 -33.76 -0.12 9.50
N ARG A 123 -34.26 0.04 8.26
CA ARG A 123 -33.44 0.35 7.08
C ARG A 123 -32.61 1.61 7.28
N ASN A 124 -33.24 2.71 7.71
CA ASN A 124 -32.57 3.99 7.87
C ASN A 124 -31.47 3.92 8.94
N SER A 125 -31.72 3.22 10.05
CA SER A 125 -30.71 3.02 11.10
C SER A 125 -29.49 2.22 10.63
N VAL A 126 -29.69 1.22 9.75
CA VAL A 126 -28.58 0.44 9.16
C VAL A 126 -27.79 1.28 8.16
N ILE A 127 -28.44 2.14 7.38
CA ILE A 127 -27.78 3.07 6.45
C ILE A 127 -26.92 4.08 7.22
N GLU A 128 -27.43 4.68 8.29
CA GLU A 128 -26.66 5.59 9.15
C GLU A 128 -25.47 4.92 9.81
N ALA A 129 -25.64 3.71 10.36
CA ALA A 129 -24.55 2.95 10.96
C ALA A 129 -23.47 2.57 9.93
N SER A 130 -23.87 2.25 8.70
CA SER A 130 -22.96 1.99 7.57
C SER A 130 -22.12 3.23 7.20
N GLY A 131 -22.76 4.40 7.10
CA GLY A 131 -22.08 5.66 6.77
C GLY A 131 -21.06 6.10 7.82
N MET A 132 -21.27 5.77 9.11
CA MET A 132 -20.30 6.06 10.16
C MET A 132 -19.04 5.19 10.10
N CYS A 133 -19.13 3.97 9.54
CA CYS A 133 -17.96 3.11 9.34
C CYS A 133 -17.04 3.60 8.22
N GLU A 134 -17.56 4.29 7.21
CA GLU A 134 -16.74 4.88 6.12
C GLU A 134 -15.98 6.14 6.56
N ALA A 135 -16.33 6.79 7.68
CA ALA A 135 -15.69 8.01 8.17
C ALA A 135 -14.45 7.79 9.05
N VAL A 136 -14.13 6.53 9.40
CA VAL A 136 -13.02 6.16 10.30
C VAL A 136 -11.78 5.64 9.55
N THR A 137 -11.87 5.43 8.23
CA THR A 137 -10.74 5.09 7.34
C THR A 137 -10.14 6.32 6.68
#